data_AF-A0AA37HMS9-F1
#
_entry.id   AF-A0AA37HMS9-F1
#
_cell.length_a   1.000
_cell.length_b   1.000
_cell.length_c   1.000
_cell.angle_alpha   90.00
_cell.angle_beta   90.00
_cell.angle_gamma   90.00
#
_symmetry.space_group_name_H-M   'P 1'
#
loop_
_entity.id
_entity.type
_entity.pdbx_description
1 polymer ?
#
loop_
_entity_poly.entity_id
_entity_poly.type
_entity_poly.pdbx_seq_one_letter_code
_entity_poly.pdbx_strand_id
1 'polypeptide(L)'
;MTAPVTRTSLTIAALAGAVLLSGPALAGGCAGTACYRYVSTPPVFETVQENVLVRPPRTVYRTVPPVYDTVAEKVMVAPGGRVWTTRRGPYGELEGCWVTTPPRFAMRHRQVLVRPAQAIPETIPPEYASVSRRVLVAPARAGWVPSGGGYGPGFGPGPVGPLVGSIPDALGIAGASAADLGVGLGLSRGSIYDGY
;
A
#
# COMPACT_ATOMS: atom_id res chain seq x y z
N MET A 1 -18.86 24.19 117.41
CA MET A 1 -19.83 23.35 118.13
C MET A 1 -20.83 22.84 117.09
N THR A 2 -20.48 21.77 116.38
CA THR A 2 -20.96 20.38 116.62
C THR A 2 -22.46 20.22 116.32
N ALA A 3 -22.72 19.49 115.22
CA ALA A 3 -24.01 19.07 114.69
C ALA A 3 -24.84 18.18 115.65
N PRO A 4 -26.11 17.90 115.32
CA PRO A 4 -26.52 16.50 115.09
C PRO A 4 -27.46 16.37 113.87
N VAL A 5 -27.16 15.54 112.85
CA VAL A 5 -27.44 14.09 112.68
C VAL A 5 -28.90 13.68 112.95
N THR A 6 -29.62 13.24 111.90
CA THR A 6 -30.17 11.87 111.70
C THR A 6 -31.39 11.90 110.75
N ARG A 7 -31.37 11.05 109.71
CA ARG A 7 -32.27 9.89 109.51
C ARG A 7 -32.34 9.48 108.04
N THR A 8 -31.74 8.32 107.79
CA THR A 8 -31.95 7.43 106.65
C THR A 8 -33.36 6.85 106.63
N SER A 9 -33.98 6.69 105.45
CA SER A 9 -34.29 5.39 104.81
C SER A 9 -35.50 5.40 103.86
N LEU A 10 -35.40 4.55 102.81
CA LEU A 10 -36.45 3.81 102.08
C LEU A 10 -37.01 4.33 100.72
N THR A 11 -36.49 3.69 99.65
CA THR A 11 -37.15 3.00 98.51
C THR A 11 -37.96 3.74 97.44
N ILE A 12 -37.72 3.35 96.17
CA ILE A 12 -38.67 2.94 95.09
C ILE A 12 -37.81 2.79 93.80
N ALA A 13 -37.48 1.58 93.33
CA ALA A 13 -38.18 0.74 92.34
C ALA A 13 -37.85 1.04 90.86
N ALA A 14 -37.36 -0.02 90.20
CA ALA A 14 -37.65 -0.46 88.83
C ALA A 14 -37.35 0.47 87.62
N LEU A 15 -36.44 0.03 86.73
CA LEU A 15 -36.80 -0.65 85.48
C LEU A 15 -35.55 -0.85 84.60
N ALA A 16 -35.45 -2.07 84.08
CA ALA A 16 -34.46 -2.49 83.10
C ALA A 16 -34.65 -1.72 81.78
N GLY A 17 -33.55 -1.20 81.24
CA GLY A 17 -33.49 -0.58 79.92
C GLY A 17 -32.11 -0.80 79.32
N ALA A 18 -31.84 -2.01 78.84
CA ALA A 18 -30.65 -2.32 78.05
C ALA A 18 -30.84 -1.75 76.63
N VAL A 19 -30.44 -0.50 76.45
CA VAL A 19 -30.32 0.11 75.11
C VAL A 19 -29.00 -0.39 74.53
N LEU A 20 -29.09 -1.34 73.61
CA LEU A 20 -27.97 -1.76 72.76
C LEU A 20 -27.55 -0.56 71.90
N LEU A 21 -26.34 -0.06 72.13
CA LEU A 21 -25.66 0.86 71.22
C LEU A 21 -25.29 0.10 69.94
N SER A 22 -26.20 0.05 68.98
CA SER A 22 -25.89 -0.31 67.60
C SER A 22 -25.07 0.82 66.98
N GLY A 23 -23.75 0.77 67.17
CA GLY A 23 -22.84 1.55 66.34
C GLY A 23 -22.98 1.09 64.89
N PRO A 24 -23.19 2.00 63.90
CA PRO A 24 -23.14 1.58 62.52
C PRO A 24 -21.71 1.14 62.21
N ALA A 25 -21.57 -0.12 61.78
CA ALA A 25 -20.35 -0.59 61.18
C ALA A 25 -20.03 0.32 59.98
N LEU A 26 -18.98 1.15 60.11
CA LEU A 26 -18.38 1.85 58.98
C LEU A 26 -17.72 0.79 58.10
N ALA A 27 -18.54 0.16 57.26
CA ALA A 27 -18.09 -0.69 56.19
C ALA A 27 -17.30 0.19 55.21
N GLY A 28 -15.97 0.19 55.33
CA GLY A 28 -15.01 0.41 54.24
C GLY A 28 -15.19 1.62 53.33
N GLY A 29 -15.90 2.66 53.74
CA GLY A 29 -16.02 3.90 53.00
C GLY A 29 -14.74 4.70 53.19
N CYS A 30 -13.92 4.78 52.15
CA CYS A 30 -12.71 5.59 52.20
C CYS A 30 -13.12 7.04 52.56
N ALA A 31 -12.59 7.56 53.67
CA ALA A 31 -12.84 8.92 54.15
C ALA A 31 -11.50 9.69 54.15
N GLY A 32 -11.27 10.50 53.12
CA GLY A 32 -10.11 11.40 53.03
C GLY A 32 -9.45 11.47 51.65
N THR A 33 -8.31 12.17 51.55
CA THR A 33 -7.53 12.32 50.31
C THR A 33 -6.94 11.00 49.77
N ALA A 34 -7.13 9.89 50.48
CA ALA A 34 -6.72 8.55 50.09
C ALA A 34 -7.73 7.83 49.16
N CYS A 35 -8.93 8.39 48.92
CA CYS A 35 -9.98 7.76 48.11
C CYS A 35 -9.76 7.86 46.60
N TYR A 36 -8.91 8.77 46.15
CA TYR A 36 -8.63 8.97 44.73
C TYR A 36 -7.14 8.90 44.50
N ARG A 37 -6.74 8.18 43.45
CA ARG A 37 -5.37 8.18 42.95
C ARG A 37 -5.30 8.99 41.66
N TYR A 38 -4.27 9.80 41.53
CA TYR A 38 -4.00 10.50 40.28
C TYR A 38 -3.43 9.50 39.27
N VAL A 39 -4.14 9.29 38.17
CA VAL A 39 -3.69 8.44 37.07
C VAL A 39 -3.33 9.33 35.90
N SER A 40 -2.09 9.23 35.43
CA SER A 40 -1.65 9.84 34.19
C SER A 40 -1.51 8.74 33.14
N THR A 41 -2.26 8.85 32.05
CA THR A 41 -2.15 7.97 30.89
C THR A 41 -1.30 8.68 29.84
N PRO A 42 -0.16 8.10 29.42
CA PRO A 42 0.70 8.69 28.39
C PRO A 42 -0.02 8.73 27.03
N PRO A 43 0.41 9.62 26.11
CA PRO A 43 -0.14 9.67 24.76
C PRO A 43 0.20 8.40 23.99
N VAL A 44 -0.74 7.93 23.17
CA VAL A 44 -0.56 6.76 22.32
C VAL A 44 -0.27 7.23 20.90
N PHE A 45 0.87 6.78 20.37
CA PHE A 45 1.28 7.03 18.99
C PHE A 45 1.23 5.75 18.19
N GLU A 46 0.77 5.85 16.95
CA GLU A 46 0.80 4.78 15.98
C GLU A 46 1.76 5.15 14.84
N THR A 47 2.44 4.15 14.28
CA THR A 47 3.32 4.33 13.12
C THR A 47 2.56 3.94 11.87
N VAL A 48 2.24 4.93 11.04
CA VAL A 48 1.56 4.72 9.76
C VAL A 48 2.61 4.68 8.66
N GLN A 49 2.50 3.68 7.78
CA GLN A 49 3.31 3.55 6.57
C GLN A 49 2.56 4.17 5.40
N GLU A 50 3.17 5.15 4.74
CA GLU A 50 2.60 5.80 3.56
C GLU A 50 3.50 5.57 2.34
N ASN A 51 2.91 5.14 1.22
CA ASN A 51 3.63 5.01 -0.05
C ASN A 51 3.66 6.35 -0.76
N VAL A 52 4.83 6.98 -0.82
CA VAL A 52 5.02 8.27 -1.46
C VAL A 52 5.66 8.06 -2.83
N LEU A 53 5.16 8.76 -3.85
CA LEU A 53 5.75 8.80 -5.18
C LEU A 53 7.07 9.57 -5.12
N VAL A 54 8.20 8.86 -5.27
CA VAL A 54 9.53 9.48 -5.27
C VAL A 54 9.92 9.95 -6.66
N ARG A 55 9.54 9.17 -7.68
CA ARG A 55 9.84 9.48 -9.07
C ARG A 55 8.63 9.19 -9.94
N PRO A 56 8.12 10.20 -10.67
CA PRO A 56 7.00 10.00 -11.60
C PRO A 56 7.41 9.10 -12.78
N PRO A 57 6.45 8.44 -13.43
CA PRO A 57 6.73 7.71 -14.65
C PRO A 57 7.24 8.70 -15.71
N ARG A 58 8.25 8.29 -16.48
CA ARG A 58 8.78 9.10 -17.58
C ARG A 58 9.08 8.23 -18.78
N THR A 59 8.93 8.83 -19.96
CA THR A 59 9.30 8.21 -21.22
C THR A 59 10.68 8.73 -21.62
N VAL A 60 11.61 7.82 -21.86
CA VAL A 60 12.92 8.14 -22.42
C VAL A 60 12.96 7.64 -23.86
N TYR A 61 13.58 8.41 -24.75
CA TYR A 61 13.70 8.04 -26.15
C TYR A 61 15.11 7.53 -26.43
N ARG A 62 15.21 6.30 -26.92
CA ARG A 62 16.47 5.74 -27.42
C ARG A 62 16.58 5.99 -28.93
N THR A 63 17.62 6.71 -29.33
CA THR A 63 17.90 6.96 -30.76
C THR A 63 18.60 5.77 -31.39
N VAL A 64 17.99 5.23 -32.44
CA VAL A 64 18.58 4.19 -33.31
C VAL A 64 19.00 4.86 -34.62
N PRO A 65 20.29 4.79 -35.01
CA PRO A 65 20.79 5.42 -36.22
C PRO A 65 20.18 4.79 -37.49
N PRO A 66 20.17 5.52 -38.62
CA PRO A 66 19.71 4.98 -39.89
C PRO A 66 20.64 3.86 -40.39
N VAL A 67 20.08 2.91 -41.13
CA VAL A 67 20.83 1.84 -41.80
C VAL A 67 20.78 2.07 -43.31
N TYR A 68 21.95 2.19 -43.91
CA TYR A 68 22.17 2.32 -45.35
C TYR A 68 22.70 1.01 -45.91
N ASP A 69 22.33 0.73 -47.16
CA ASP A 69 22.88 -0.38 -47.93
C ASP A 69 23.38 0.11 -49.29
N THR A 70 24.35 -0.60 -49.86
CA THR A 70 24.97 -0.25 -51.14
C THR A 70 24.44 -1.14 -52.23
N VAL A 71 23.58 -0.58 -53.09
CA VAL A 71 23.00 -1.31 -54.22
C VAL A 71 23.85 -1.04 -55.46
N ALA A 72 24.26 -2.11 -56.12
CA ALA A 72 24.97 -2.06 -57.40
C ALA A 72 23.97 -2.19 -58.55
N GLU A 73 23.89 -1.16 -59.39
CA GLU A 73 23.01 -1.09 -60.55
C GLU A 73 23.82 -1.13 -61.84
N LYS A 74 23.44 -1.99 -62.78
CA LYS A 74 24.08 -2.06 -64.10
C LYS A 74 23.51 -0.99 -65.01
N VAL A 75 24.28 0.05 -65.27
CA VAL A 75 23.87 1.17 -66.11
C VAL A 75 24.58 1.10 -67.45
N MET A 76 23.86 1.37 -68.55
CA MET A 76 24.45 1.49 -69.87
C MET A 76 25.25 2.79 -69.96
N VAL A 77 26.54 2.71 -70.24
CA VAL A 77 27.43 3.88 -70.35
C VAL A 77 27.70 4.29 -71.78
N ALA A 78 27.60 3.34 -72.71
CA ALA A 78 27.67 3.63 -74.14
C ALA A 78 26.67 2.74 -74.89
N PRO A 79 25.80 3.34 -75.72
CA PRO A 79 24.94 2.55 -76.58
C PRO A 79 25.79 1.79 -77.60
N GLY A 80 25.36 0.58 -77.94
CA GLY A 80 25.92 -0.15 -79.08
C GLY A 80 25.52 0.52 -80.38
N GLY A 81 26.18 0.15 -81.48
CA GLY A 81 25.86 0.71 -82.78
C GLY A 81 26.69 0.11 -83.90
N ARG A 82 26.37 0.51 -85.13
CA ARG A 82 27.14 0.15 -86.32
C ARG A 82 27.91 1.37 -86.79
N VAL A 83 29.22 1.21 -86.95
CA VAL A 83 30.10 2.25 -87.48
C VAL A 83 30.63 1.76 -88.82
N TRP A 84 30.61 2.64 -89.82
CA TRP A 84 31.25 2.37 -91.10
C TRP A 84 32.75 2.58 -90.95
N THR A 85 33.54 1.54 -91.17
CA THR A 85 35.00 1.65 -91.24
C THR A 85 35.47 1.21 -92.60
N THR A 86 36.51 1.86 -93.09
CA THR A 86 37.19 1.45 -94.32
C THR A 86 38.56 0.88 -93.98
N ARG A 87 38.96 -0.18 -94.69
CA ARG A 87 40.29 -0.75 -94.61
C ARG A 87 40.90 -0.78 -95.99
N ARG A 88 42.20 -0.51 -96.08
CA ARG A 88 42.93 -0.63 -97.34
C ARG A 88 43.30 -2.09 -97.59
N GLY A 89 42.91 -2.61 -98.74
CA GLY A 89 43.23 -3.97 -99.17
C GLY A 89 44.68 -4.11 -99.67
N PRO A 90 45.16 -5.34 -99.92
CA PRO A 90 46.53 -5.63 -100.37
C PRO A 90 46.92 -4.95 -101.68
N TYR A 91 45.93 -4.66 -102.54
CA TYR A 91 46.11 -4.05 -103.86
C TYR A 91 45.75 -2.55 -103.89
N GLY A 92 45.50 -1.93 -102.73
CA GLY A 92 45.24 -0.49 -102.61
C GLY A 92 43.77 -0.05 -102.62
N GLU A 93 42.82 -0.97 -102.86
CA GLU A 93 41.36 -0.74 -102.84
C GLU A 93 40.84 -0.38 -101.42
N LEU A 94 39.74 0.39 -101.35
CA LEU A 94 39.07 0.71 -100.08
C LEU A 94 37.87 -0.22 -99.85
N GLU A 95 38.04 -1.20 -98.97
CA GLU A 95 36.95 -2.08 -98.55
C GLU A 95 36.22 -1.47 -97.36
N GLY A 96 34.92 -1.26 -97.52
CA GLY A 96 34.06 -0.73 -96.47
C GLY A 96 33.30 -1.85 -95.75
N CYS A 97 33.39 -1.88 -94.42
CA CYS A 97 32.64 -2.83 -93.61
C CYS A 97 31.88 -2.11 -92.47
N TRP A 98 30.68 -2.62 -92.20
CA TRP A 98 29.93 -2.22 -91.01
C TRP A 98 30.44 -2.99 -89.80
N VAL A 99 31.10 -2.30 -88.88
CA VAL A 99 31.53 -2.88 -87.62
C VAL A 99 30.46 -2.64 -86.56
N THR A 100 29.89 -3.71 -86.02
CA THR A 100 28.93 -3.65 -84.93
C THR A 100 29.68 -3.63 -83.60
N THR A 101 29.53 -2.55 -82.84
CA THR A 101 30.09 -2.41 -81.50
C THR A 101 29.00 -2.74 -80.47
N PRO A 102 29.24 -3.68 -79.53
CA PRO A 102 28.26 -4.01 -78.51
C PRO A 102 28.09 -2.85 -77.50
N PRO A 103 26.91 -2.71 -76.87
CA PRO A 103 26.70 -1.74 -75.80
C PRO A 103 27.64 -2.05 -74.62
N ARG A 104 28.15 -0.99 -74.00
CA ARG A 104 28.99 -1.10 -72.80
C ARG A 104 28.18 -0.73 -71.56
N PHE A 105 28.32 -1.54 -70.53
CA PHE A 105 27.67 -1.35 -69.24
C PHE A 105 28.72 -1.19 -68.15
N ALA A 106 28.41 -0.36 -67.16
CA ALA A 106 29.20 -0.21 -65.96
C ALA A 106 28.32 -0.38 -64.71
N MET A 107 28.94 -0.75 -63.60
CA MET A 107 28.27 -0.84 -62.30
C MET A 107 28.28 0.52 -61.62
N ARG A 108 27.10 1.05 -61.31
CA ARG A 108 26.91 2.25 -60.51
C ARG A 108 26.49 1.83 -59.10
N HIS A 109 27.27 2.25 -58.10
CA HIS A 109 26.95 2.00 -56.70
C HIS A 109 26.18 3.21 -56.16
N ARG A 110 25.06 2.97 -55.47
CA ARG A 110 24.34 4.01 -54.74
C ARG A 110 23.96 3.52 -53.35
N GLN A 111 24.03 4.41 -52.37
CA GLN A 111 23.51 4.14 -51.05
C GLN A 111 22.00 4.33 -51.05
N VAL A 112 21.29 3.35 -50.51
CA VAL A 112 19.84 3.38 -50.32
C VAL A 112 19.56 3.28 -48.83
N LEU A 113 18.67 4.15 -48.35
CA LEU A 113 18.19 4.10 -46.97
C LEU A 113 17.28 2.88 -46.81
N VAL A 114 17.75 1.87 -46.07
CA VAL A 114 16.97 0.65 -45.80
C VAL A 114 16.09 0.84 -44.56
N ARG A 115 16.63 1.48 -43.53
CA ARG A 115 15.90 1.79 -42.30
C ARG A 115 16.16 3.24 -41.90
N PRO A 116 15.12 4.07 -41.74
CA PRO A 116 15.30 5.43 -41.26
C PRO A 116 15.78 5.44 -39.80
N ALA A 117 16.27 6.59 -39.35
CA ALA A 117 16.53 6.81 -37.93
C ALA A 117 15.21 6.65 -37.15
N GLN A 118 15.26 5.97 -36.01
CA GLN A 118 14.08 5.72 -35.18
C GLN A 118 14.33 6.20 -33.75
N ALA A 119 13.29 6.73 -33.13
CA ALA A 119 13.27 7.03 -31.70
C ALA A 119 12.33 6.02 -31.03
N ILE A 120 12.90 5.05 -30.31
CA ILE A 120 12.12 4.01 -29.63
C ILE A 120 11.77 4.56 -28.23
N PRO A 121 10.47 4.64 -27.86
CA PRO A 121 10.07 5.06 -26.53
C PRO A 121 10.26 3.91 -25.55
N GLU A 122 10.97 4.19 -24.45
CA GLU A 122 11.12 3.30 -23.31
C GLU A 122 10.45 3.95 -22.10
N THR A 123 9.46 3.27 -21.52
CA THR A 123 8.72 3.76 -20.35
C THR A 123 9.44 3.30 -19.08
N ILE A 124 9.94 4.26 -18.31
CA ILE A 124 10.49 4.01 -16.98
C ILE A 124 9.32 4.07 -15.98
N PRO A 125 9.08 3.00 -15.21
CA PRO A 125 7.97 2.95 -14.26
C PRO A 125 8.16 3.95 -13.11
N PRO A 126 7.08 4.31 -12.39
CA PRO A 126 7.19 5.13 -11.19
C PRO A 126 7.93 4.40 -10.08
N GLU A 127 8.72 5.14 -9.30
CA GLU A 127 9.35 4.61 -8.09
C GLU A 127 8.60 5.13 -6.87
N TYR A 128 8.16 4.20 -6.02
CA TYR A 128 7.51 4.46 -4.74
C TYR A 128 8.45 4.11 -3.60
N ALA A 129 8.35 4.86 -2.50
CA ALA A 129 9.01 4.52 -1.24
C ALA A 129 8.03 4.60 -0.08
N SER A 130 8.20 3.71 0.90
CA SER A 130 7.44 3.76 2.15
C SER A 130 8.09 4.74 3.13
N VAL A 131 7.32 5.69 3.62
CA VAL A 131 7.73 6.62 4.67
C VAL A 131 6.91 6.34 5.91
N SER A 132 7.59 6.08 7.03
CA SER A 132 6.95 5.91 8.32
C SER A 132 6.75 7.26 9.01
N ARG A 133 5.53 7.58 9.42
CA ARG A 133 5.26 8.74 10.28
C ARG A 133 4.49 8.33 11.53
N ARG A 134 4.84 8.95 12.67
CA ARG A 134 4.10 8.74 13.93
C ARG A 134 2.91 9.69 13.97
N VAL A 135 1.72 9.13 14.15
CA VAL A 135 0.47 9.88 14.30
C VAL A 135 -0.03 9.71 15.73
N LEU A 136 -0.42 10.81 16.37
CA LEU A 136 -1.05 10.80 17.68
C LEU A 136 -2.47 10.24 17.53
N VAL A 137 -2.74 9.08 18.11
CA VAL A 137 -4.05 8.42 18.06
C VAL A 137 -4.89 8.78 19.29
N ALA A 138 -4.23 8.87 20.44
CA ALA A 138 -4.85 9.30 21.68
C ALA A 138 -3.96 10.33 22.39
N PRO A 139 -4.48 11.53 22.71
CA PRO A 139 -3.73 12.50 23.50
C PRO A 139 -3.52 11.99 24.93
N ALA A 140 -2.47 12.51 25.57
CA ALA A 140 -2.24 12.26 26.99
C ALA A 140 -3.43 12.77 27.80
N ARG A 141 -3.86 12.00 28.80
CA ARG A 141 -4.92 12.42 29.72
C ARG A 141 -4.54 12.08 31.15
N ALA A 142 -4.95 12.93 32.07
CA ALA A 142 -4.74 12.68 33.47
C ALA A 142 -5.98 13.09 34.27
N GLY A 143 -6.25 12.35 35.34
CA GLY A 143 -7.43 12.55 36.16
C GLY A 143 -7.39 11.73 37.44
N TRP A 144 -8.28 12.08 38.37
CA TRP A 144 -8.45 11.37 39.63
C TRP A 144 -9.39 10.19 39.44
N VAL A 145 -8.93 8.98 39.78
CA VAL A 145 -9.70 7.73 39.71
C VAL A 145 -9.87 7.20 41.14
N PRO A 146 -11.07 6.72 41.54
CA PRO A 146 -11.26 6.15 42.87
C PRO A 146 -10.30 4.96 43.12
N SER A 147 -9.68 4.91 44.29
CA SER A 147 -8.66 3.94 44.67
C SER A 147 -9.22 2.65 45.27
N GLY A 148 -10.53 2.57 45.53
CA GLY A 148 -11.19 1.44 46.21
C GLY A 148 -12.06 0.58 45.28
N GLY A 149 -11.76 -0.73 45.27
CA GLY A 149 -12.68 -1.86 45.09
C GLY A 149 -13.69 -1.83 43.93
N GLY A 150 -13.45 -2.67 42.93
CA GLY A 150 -14.40 -2.91 41.84
C GLY A 150 -15.77 -3.38 42.34
N TYR A 151 -16.82 -2.62 41.98
CA TYR A 151 -18.11 -3.22 41.67
C TYR A 151 -18.05 -3.67 40.22
N GLY A 152 -17.99 -4.99 40.01
CA GLY A 152 -18.26 -5.61 38.71
C GLY A 152 -19.69 -5.29 38.23
N PRO A 153 -20.01 -5.53 36.95
CA PRO A 153 -21.32 -5.21 36.41
C PRO A 153 -22.37 -6.05 37.13
N GLY A 154 -23.30 -5.37 37.81
CA GLY A 154 -24.48 -6.00 38.37
C GLY A 154 -25.32 -6.62 37.25
N PHE A 155 -25.39 -7.95 37.21
CA PHE A 155 -26.50 -8.64 36.58
C PHE A 155 -27.74 -8.35 37.43
N GLY A 156 -28.51 -7.34 37.04
CA GLY A 156 -29.90 -7.19 37.49
C GLY A 156 -30.78 -8.21 36.78
N PRO A 157 -31.77 -8.83 37.44
CA PRO A 157 -32.77 -9.66 36.76
C PRO A 157 -33.80 -8.72 36.11
N GLY A 158 -33.42 -8.14 34.97
CA GLY A 158 -34.35 -7.49 34.05
C GLY A 158 -34.87 -8.49 33.01
N PRO A 159 -36.08 -8.30 32.45
CA PRO A 159 -36.62 -9.19 31.44
C PRO A 159 -35.68 -9.16 30.22
N VAL A 160 -35.34 -10.34 29.73
CA VAL A 160 -34.44 -10.59 28.59
C VAL A 160 -34.84 -9.76 27.36
N GLY A 161 -34.20 -8.59 27.20
CA GLY A 161 -34.07 -7.88 25.93
C GLY A 161 -32.86 -8.43 25.18
N PRO A 162 -32.87 -8.44 23.83
CA PRO A 162 -31.86 -9.14 23.06
C PRO A 162 -30.47 -8.53 23.25
N LEU A 163 -29.48 -9.41 23.44
CA LEU A 163 -28.06 -9.10 23.48
C LEU A 163 -27.65 -8.35 22.21
N VAL A 164 -27.40 -7.04 22.36
CA VAL A 164 -26.67 -6.26 21.35
C VAL A 164 -25.19 -6.61 21.53
N GLY A 165 -24.68 -7.45 20.63
CA GLY A 165 -23.27 -7.88 20.67
C GLY A 165 -22.86 -8.92 19.63
N SER A 166 -23.80 -9.49 18.87
CA SER A 166 -23.48 -10.23 17.66
C SER A 166 -24.30 -9.64 16.52
N ILE A 167 -23.61 -9.01 15.57
CA ILE A 167 -24.18 -8.70 14.26
C ILE A 167 -24.77 -10.01 13.74
N PRO A 168 -26.08 -10.08 13.41
CA PRO A 168 -26.60 -11.24 12.71
C PRO A 168 -26.04 -11.16 11.29
N ASP A 169 -25.04 -11.99 11.00
CA ASP A 169 -24.76 -12.39 9.63
C ASP A 169 -26.07 -13.00 9.10
N ALA A 170 -26.70 -12.33 8.14
CA ALA A 170 -27.99 -12.71 7.57
C ALA A 170 -27.93 -14.01 6.73
N LEU A 171 -26.86 -14.80 6.84
CA LEU A 171 -26.68 -16.11 6.23
C LEU A 171 -25.97 -16.98 7.26
N GLY A 172 -26.70 -17.89 7.90
CA GLY A 172 -26.17 -18.76 8.94
C GLY A 172 -25.05 -19.67 8.43
N ILE A 173 -23.80 -19.23 8.60
CA ILE A 173 -22.61 -20.06 8.42
C ILE A 173 -21.71 -19.84 9.63
N ALA A 174 -21.77 -20.76 10.59
CA ALA A 174 -20.83 -20.77 11.70
C ALA A 174 -19.44 -21.16 11.16
N GLY A 175 -18.46 -20.30 11.39
CA GLY A 175 -17.04 -20.64 11.30
C GLY A 175 -16.47 -20.79 9.90
N ALA A 176 -16.22 -19.66 9.22
CA ALA A 176 -15.25 -19.60 8.14
C ALA A 176 -14.39 -18.35 8.34
N SER A 177 -13.09 -18.54 8.47
CA SER A 177 -12.13 -17.45 8.47
C SER A 177 -12.11 -16.82 7.08
N ALA A 178 -11.70 -15.55 6.96
CA ALA A 178 -11.64 -14.84 5.67
C ALA A 178 -10.71 -15.50 4.61
N ALA A 179 -10.03 -16.60 4.94
CA ALA A 179 -9.26 -17.42 4.02
C ALA A 179 -10.10 -18.39 3.18
N ASP A 180 -11.35 -18.72 3.57
CA ASP A 180 -12.10 -19.85 3.00
C ASP A 180 -13.17 -19.45 1.96
N LEU A 181 -13.52 -18.17 1.85
CA LEU A 181 -14.53 -17.69 0.88
C LEU A 181 -14.00 -17.53 -0.56
N GLY A 182 -12.74 -17.87 -0.83
CA GLY A 182 -12.14 -17.81 -2.16
C GLY A 182 -12.40 -19.03 -3.06
N VAL A 183 -12.85 -20.16 -2.52
CA VAL A 183 -12.90 -21.44 -3.28
C VAL A 183 -14.30 -21.78 -3.80
N GLY A 184 -15.37 -21.21 -3.23
CA GLY A 184 -16.75 -21.60 -3.56
C GLY A 184 -17.40 -20.90 -4.77
N LEU A 185 -16.86 -19.76 -5.23
CA LEU A 185 -17.51 -18.92 -6.25
C LEU A 185 -16.76 -18.84 -7.59
N GLY A 186 -15.89 -19.81 -7.90
CA GLY A 186 -15.36 -19.98 -9.26
C GLY A 186 -14.64 -18.76 -9.86
N LEU A 187 -14.21 -17.81 -9.03
CA LEU A 187 -13.35 -16.71 -9.45
C LEU A 187 -11.90 -17.15 -9.28
N SER A 188 -11.42 -17.93 -10.25
CA SER A 188 -9.99 -18.14 -10.47
C SER A 188 -9.29 -16.79 -10.63
N ARG A 189 -8.64 -16.31 -9.58
CA ARG A 189 -7.50 -15.40 -9.70
C ARG A 189 -6.25 -16.16 -9.28
N GLY A 190 -5.62 -16.74 -10.30
CA GLY A 190 -4.25 -17.23 -10.19
C GLY A 190 -3.29 -16.08 -9.89
N SER A 191 -2.39 -16.36 -8.96
CA SER A 191 -1.18 -15.61 -8.63
C SER A 191 -0.41 -16.55 -7.68
N ILE A 192 0.21 -17.63 -8.17
CA ILE A 192 1.52 -17.67 -8.84
C ILE A 192 2.59 -16.94 -8.02
N TYR A 193 3.66 -17.69 -7.73
CA TYR A 193 4.88 -17.42 -6.95
C TYR A 193 4.81 -17.91 -5.49
N ASP A 194 5.26 -19.10 -5.09
CA ASP A 194 6.22 -20.08 -5.63
C ASP A 194 7.63 -19.54 -5.99
N GLY A 195 8.59 -19.85 -5.11
CA GLY A 195 10.00 -20.08 -5.45
C GLY A 195 10.95 -18.87 -5.47
N TYR A 196 11.60 -18.58 -4.33
CA TYR A 196 13.05 -18.70 -4.05
C TYR A 196 13.42 -17.98 -2.75
#